data_AF-A0A7R9LJ05-F1
#
_entry.id   AF-A0A7R9LJ05-F1
#
_cell.length_a   1.000
_cell.length_b   1.000
_cell.length_c   1.000
_cell.angle_alpha   90.00
_cell.angle_beta   90.00
_cell.angle_gamma   90.00
#
_symmetry.space_group_name_H-M   'P 1'
#
loop_
_entity.id
_entity.type
_entity.pdbx_description
1 polymer ?
#
loop_
_entity_poly.entity_id
_entity_poly.type
_entity_poly.pdbx_seq_one_letter_code
_entity_poly.pdbx_strand_id
1 'polypeptide(L)'
;MSDTIDAKSKQKSEVGQDARDPYEDFDYHYRRQNFGEPLHKDYEIYTSDRHNPNEVLRYTPLQMIAAFLGTFMFFYVCSITDSYFDLRNSWQVKPKQYPQPGVVHYTFEPLE
;
A
#
# COMPACT_ATOMS: atom_id res chain seq x y z
N MET A 1 40.12 -15.86 0.45
CA MET A 1 39.36 -15.43 -0.76
C MET A 1 38.73 -16.62 -1.51
N SER A 2 39.18 -17.86 -1.28
CA SER A 2 38.53 -19.10 -1.72
C SER A 2 37.21 -19.39 -0.98
N ASP A 3 37.17 -19.15 0.33
CA ASP A 3 36.09 -19.64 1.20
C ASP A 3 34.74 -18.95 0.93
N THR A 4 34.77 -17.73 0.40
CA THR A 4 33.56 -16.99 0.00
C THR A 4 32.92 -17.52 -1.28
N ILE A 5 33.69 -18.16 -2.16
CA ILE A 5 33.18 -18.79 -3.39
C ILE A 5 32.50 -20.12 -3.03
N ASP A 6 33.08 -20.86 -2.10
CA ASP A 6 32.54 -22.14 -1.62
C ASP A 6 31.27 -21.98 -0.77
N ALA A 7 31.16 -20.89 0.00
CA ALA A 7 29.94 -20.57 0.75
C ALA A 7 28.74 -20.24 -0.15
N LYS A 8 28.97 -19.62 -1.32
CA LYS A 8 27.91 -19.36 -2.31
C LYS A 8 27.46 -20.63 -3.03
N SER A 9 28.35 -21.62 -3.21
CA SER A 9 28.00 -22.87 -3.92
C SER A 9 27.07 -23.78 -3.12
N LYS A 10 27.11 -23.71 -1.78
CA LYS A 10 26.23 -24.47 -0.87
C LYS A 10 24.90 -23.80 -0.53
N GLN A 11 24.66 -22.58 -1.01
CA GLN A 11 23.40 -21.90 -0.74
C GLN A 11 22.29 -22.52 -1.60
N LYS A 12 21.27 -23.06 -0.94
CA LYS A 12 20.05 -23.55 -1.60
C LYS A 12 19.43 -22.43 -2.43
N SER A 13 18.84 -22.77 -3.60
CA SER A 13 18.12 -21.79 -4.42
C SER A 13 17.04 -21.08 -3.62
N GLU A 14 16.75 -19.83 -3.99
CA GLU A 14 15.74 -18.96 -3.36
C GLU A 14 14.33 -19.44 -3.71
N VAL A 15 13.94 -20.59 -3.20
CA VAL A 15 12.63 -21.19 -3.44
C VAL A 15 11.78 -21.06 -2.17
N GLY A 16 10.69 -20.30 -2.29
CA GLY A 16 9.67 -20.18 -1.25
C GLY A 16 9.00 -21.52 -0.94
N GLN A 17 8.52 -21.71 0.29
CA GLN A 17 7.75 -22.90 0.65
C GLN A 17 6.54 -23.10 -0.27
N ASP A 18 5.85 -22.01 -0.61
CA ASP A 18 4.63 -22.03 -1.43
C ASP A 18 4.87 -22.45 -2.89
N ALA A 19 6.10 -22.32 -3.37
CA ALA A 19 6.49 -22.72 -4.71
C ALA A 19 6.79 -24.22 -4.85
N ARG A 20 6.83 -24.95 -3.73
CA ARG A 20 6.95 -26.41 -3.72
C ARG A 20 5.61 -27.06 -4.07
N ASP A 21 5.67 -28.24 -4.68
CA ASP A 21 4.49 -29.00 -5.08
C ASP A 21 3.57 -29.24 -3.87
N PRO A 22 2.33 -28.73 -3.84
CA PRO A 22 1.42 -28.95 -2.73
C PRO A 22 0.91 -30.40 -2.62
N TYR A 23 1.09 -31.23 -3.66
CA TYR A 23 0.58 -32.60 -3.71
C TYR A 23 1.62 -33.66 -3.34
N GLU A 24 2.88 -33.26 -3.13
CA GLU A 24 3.92 -34.16 -2.63
C GLU A 24 3.72 -34.46 -1.13
N ASP A 25 4.01 -35.70 -0.73
CA ASP A 25 3.90 -36.14 0.66
C ASP A 25 5.18 -35.79 1.43
N PHE A 26 5.19 -34.59 2.04
CA PHE A 26 6.31 -34.13 2.87
C PHE A 26 6.20 -34.61 4.31
N ASP A 27 7.34 -34.95 4.92
CA ASP A 27 7.43 -35.27 6.36
C ASP A 27 6.83 -34.14 7.23
N TYR A 28 7.12 -32.88 6.87
CA TYR A 28 6.51 -31.70 7.47
C TYR A 28 5.54 -31.04 6.48
N HIS A 29 4.31 -31.56 6.42
CA HIS A 29 3.29 -31.11 5.47
C HIS A 29 3.09 -29.59 5.43
N TYR A 30 2.96 -28.93 6.59
CA TYR A 30 2.76 -27.47 6.67
C TYR A 30 3.95 -26.64 6.16
N ARG A 31 5.17 -27.18 6.23
CA ARG A 31 6.39 -26.48 5.80
C ARG A 31 6.85 -26.91 4.41
N ARG A 32 6.13 -27.89 3.83
CA ARG A 32 6.46 -28.58 2.58
C ARG A 32 7.94 -28.98 2.55
N GLN A 33 8.40 -29.70 3.58
CA GLN A 33 9.81 -30.03 3.75
C GLN A 33 10.01 -31.45 4.28
N ASN A 34 11.03 -32.14 3.76
CA ASN A 34 11.45 -33.46 4.21
C ASN A 34 12.50 -33.37 5.33
N PHE A 35 12.54 -34.40 6.18
CA PHE A 35 13.49 -34.48 7.28
C PHE A 35 14.93 -34.57 6.78
N GLY A 36 15.83 -33.81 7.38
CA GLY A 36 17.25 -33.77 6.99
C GLY A 36 17.56 -32.95 5.73
N GLU A 37 16.55 -32.33 5.10
CA GLU A 37 16.77 -31.46 3.95
C GLU A 37 17.49 -30.16 4.37
N PRO A 38 18.53 -29.70 3.64
CA PRO A 38 19.18 -28.43 3.94
C PRO A 38 18.21 -27.25 3.87
N LEU A 39 18.32 -26.36 4.86
CA LEU A 39 17.53 -25.14 4.98
C LEU A 39 18.22 -23.97 4.27
N HIS A 40 17.41 -23.09 3.66
CA HIS A 40 17.92 -21.81 3.16
C HIS A 40 18.34 -20.92 4.34
N LYS A 41 19.35 -20.06 4.16
CA LYS A 41 19.81 -19.12 5.20
C LYS A 41 18.66 -18.27 5.75
N ASP A 42 17.84 -17.76 4.85
CA ASP A 42 16.66 -16.93 5.15
C ASP A 42 15.35 -17.74 5.18
N TYR A 43 15.39 -19.00 5.62
CA TYR A 43 14.22 -19.89 5.67
C TYR A 43 13.01 -19.28 6.38
N GLU A 44 13.23 -18.54 7.45
CA GLU A 44 12.16 -17.89 8.20
C GLU A 44 11.44 -16.81 7.38
N ILE A 45 12.10 -16.17 6.41
CA ILE A 45 11.48 -15.15 5.54
C ILE A 45 10.63 -15.83 4.46
N TYR A 46 11.07 -16.98 3.98
CA TYR A 46 10.41 -17.76 2.93
C TYR A 46 9.37 -18.76 3.44
N THR A 47 8.94 -18.59 4.69
CA THR A 47 7.82 -19.34 5.24
C THR A 47 6.51 -18.86 4.60
N SER A 48 5.57 -19.78 4.42
CA SER A 48 4.27 -19.55 3.75
C SER A 48 3.47 -18.35 4.30
N ASP A 49 3.67 -17.99 5.57
CA ASP A 49 3.01 -16.87 6.24
C ASP A 49 3.60 -15.49 5.91
N ARG A 50 4.79 -15.42 5.30
CA ARG A 50 5.55 -14.16 5.16
C ARG A 50 5.71 -13.71 3.72
N HIS A 51 6.65 -14.29 2.98
CA HIS A 51 7.02 -13.81 1.66
C HIS A 51 7.36 -14.95 0.71
N ASN A 52 6.71 -14.95 -0.45
CA ASN A 52 6.98 -15.87 -1.53
C ASN A 52 7.80 -15.18 -2.64
N PRO A 53 9.09 -15.50 -2.80
CA PRO A 53 9.92 -14.91 -3.85
C PRO A 53 9.54 -15.39 -5.26
N ASN A 54 8.81 -16.49 -5.37
CA ASN A 54 8.46 -17.16 -6.63
C ASN A 54 7.01 -16.89 -7.04
N GLU A 55 6.38 -15.87 -6.47
CA GLU A 55 5.01 -15.53 -6.81
C GLU A 55 4.91 -15.06 -8.28
N VAL A 56 4.03 -15.70 -9.04
CA VAL A 56 3.77 -15.32 -10.44
C VAL A 56 2.77 -14.18 -10.47
N LEU A 57 3.28 -12.96 -10.45
CA LEU A 57 2.47 -11.75 -10.53
C LEU A 57 1.93 -11.53 -11.95
N ARG A 58 0.62 -11.23 -12.07
CA ARG A 58 -0.01 -10.89 -13.35
C ARG A 58 0.50 -9.56 -13.93
N TYR A 59 0.82 -8.61 -13.05
CA TYR A 59 1.31 -7.27 -13.40
C TYR A 59 2.65 -7.04 -12.72
N THR A 60 3.50 -6.19 -13.31
CA THR A 60 4.79 -5.90 -12.68
C THR A 60 4.59 -5.09 -11.39
N PRO A 61 5.45 -5.27 -10.36
CA PRO A 61 5.32 -4.52 -9.11
C PRO A 61 5.27 -3.00 -9.30
N LEU A 62 6.05 -2.50 -10.27
CA LEU A 62 6.05 -1.08 -10.63
C LEU A 62 4.71 -0.62 -11.20
N GLN A 63 4.05 -1.44 -12.03
CA GLN A 63 2.72 -1.12 -12.54
C GLN A 63 1.68 -1.07 -11.41
N MET A 64 1.75 -1.99 -10.46
CA MET A 64 0.84 -2.03 -9.30
C MET A 64 1.01 -0.78 -8.42
N ILE A 65 2.26 -0.42 -8.10
CA ILE A 65 2.58 0.78 -7.31
C ILE A 65 2.18 2.04 -8.07
N ALA A 66 2.46 2.11 -9.37
CA ALA A 66 2.11 3.26 -10.20
C ALA A 66 0.58 3.45 -10.30
N ALA A 67 -0.19 2.37 -10.44
CA ALA A 67 -1.64 2.43 -10.44
C ALA A 67 -2.18 2.94 -9.08
N PHE A 68 -1.69 2.37 -7.98
CA PHE A 68 -2.08 2.79 -6.63
C PHE A 68 -1.77 4.26 -6.39
N LEU A 69 -0.50 4.67 -6.51
CA LEU A 69 -0.08 6.05 -6.28
C LEU A 69 -0.69 7.01 -7.29
N GLY A 70 -0.88 6.59 -8.54
CA GLY A 70 -1.48 7.38 -9.60
C GLY A 70 -2.92 7.79 -9.27
N THR A 71 -3.73 6.89 -8.71
CA THR A 71 -5.09 7.21 -8.27
C THR A 71 -5.10 8.26 -7.16
N PHE A 72 -4.27 8.11 -6.13
CA PHE A 72 -4.20 9.09 -5.03
C PHE A 72 -3.66 10.44 -5.50
N MET A 73 -2.62 10.44 -6.33
CA MET A 73 -2.06 11.66 -6.90
C MET A 73 -3.08 12.39 -7.78
N PHE A 74 -3.88 11.66 -8.54
CA PHE A 74 -4.95 12.26 -9.35
C PHE A 74 -5.96 13.00 -8.46
N PHE A 75 -6.50 12.36 -7.42
CA PHE A 75 -7.43 13.02 -6.49
C PHE A 75 -6.78 14.20 -5.77
N TYR A 76 -5.52 14.06 -5.38
CA TYR A 76 -4.78 15.15 -4.73
C TYR A 76 -4.62 16.36 -5.65
N VAL A 77 -4.22 16.15 -6.90
CA VAL A 77 -4.12 17.22 -7.91
C VAL A 77 -5.47 17.87 -8.18
N CYS A 78 -6.55 17.09 -8.27
CA CYS A 78 -7.90 17.63 -8.38
C CYS A 78 -8.26 18.52 -7.17
N SER A 79 -7.93 18.10 -5.95
CA SER A 79 -8.21 18.89 -4.73
C SER A 79 -7.43 20.21 -4.67
N ILE A 80 -6.16 20.20 -5.11
CA ILE A 80 -5.35 21.42 -5.20
C ILE A 80 -5.91 22.35 -6.26
N THR A 81 -6.30 21.80 -7.41
CA THR A 81 -6.85 22.58 -8.53
C THR A 81 -8.16 23.25 -8.12
N ASP A 82 -9.06 22.52 -7.45
CA ASP A 82 -10.31 23.05 -6.88
C ASP A 82 -10.04 24.21 -5.92
N SER A 83 -9.06 24.03 -5.01
CA SER A 83 -8.68 25.04 -4.03
C SER A 83 -7.99 26.26 -4.65
N TYR A 84 -7.17 26.07 -5.68
CA TYR A 84 -6.39 27.14 -6.32
C TYR A 84 -7.25 28.04 -7.20
N PHE A 85 -8.14 27.44 -8.01
CA PHE A 85 -9.05 28.19 -8.88
C PHE A 85 -10.31 28.67 -8.17
N ASP A 86 -10.46 28.34 -6.88
CA ASP A 86 -11.66 28.59 -6.08
C ASP A 86 -12.92 28.18 -6.86
N LEU A 87 -12.89 26.98 -7.44
CA LEU A 87 -14.00 26.38 -8.20
C LEU A 87 -15.22 26.08 -7.30
N ARG A 88 -15.19 26.57 -6.05
CA ARG A 88 -16.22 26.44 -5.02
C ARG A 88 -17.60 26.55 -5.65
N ASN A 89 -18.26 25.40 -5.71
CA ASN A 89 -19.69 25.29 -5.94
C ASN A 89 -20.51 25.80 -4.74
N SER A 90 -19.92 26.60 -3.84
CA SER A 90 -20.67 27.22 -2.75
C SER A 90 -21.74 28.11 -3.35
N TRP A 91 -22.97 28.00 -2.84
CA TRP A 91 -24.02 28.93 -3.23
C TRP A 91 -23.55 30.37 -3.03
N GLN A 92 -23.93 31.26 -3.95
CA GLN A 92 -23.69 32.70 -3.89
C GLN A 92 -24.58 33.36 -2.82
N VAL A 93 -24.52 32.85 -1.60
CA VAL A 93 -25.22 33.37 -0.44
C VAL A 93 -24.24 34.13 0.44
N LYS A 94 -24.72 35.22 1.05
CA LYS A 94 -23.95 35.95 2.06
C LYS A 94 -23.62 35.01 3.23
N PRO A 95 -22.51 35.24 3.94
CA PRO A 95 -22.18 34.45 5.13
C PRO A 95 -23.32 34.50 6.14
N LYS A 96 -23.55 33.39 6.82
CA LYS A 96 -24.57 33.29 7.87
C LYS A 96 -24.29 34.33 8.95
N GLN A 97 -25.25 35.21 9.17
CA GLN A 97 -25.20 36.21 10.23
C GLN A 97 -25.57 35.52 11.56
N TYR A 98 -24.73 35.70 12.57
CA TYR A 98 -24.98 35.18 13.93
C TYR A 98 -25.32 36.35 14.86
N PRO A 99 -26.35 36.23 15.71
CA PRO A 99 -26.74 37.31 16.62
C PRO A 99 -25.59 37.61 17.59
N GLN A 100 -25.12 38.86 17.61
CA GLN A 100 -24.09 39.34 18.52
C GLN A 100 -24.63 40.55 19.31
N PRO A 101 -24.23 40.70 20.59
CA PRO A 101 -24.65 41.86 21.39
C PRO A 101 -24.22 43.16 20.71
N GLY A 102 -25.19 44.03 20.41
CA GLY A 102 -24.93 45.34 19.80
C GLY A 102 -24.69 45.35 18.29
N VAL A 103 -24.81 44.22 17.59
CA VAL A 103 -24.67 44.15 16.12
C VAL A 103 -26.04 43.96 15.49
N VAL A 104 -26.48 44.96 14.72
CA VAL A 104 -27.73 44.91 13.96
C VAL A 104 -27.45 44.40 12.54
N HIS A 105 -28.18 43.37 12.13
CA HIS A 105 -27.95 42.68 10.86
C HIS A 105 -28.92 43.07 9.73
N TYR A 106 -29.85 43.99 10.00
CA TYR A 106 -30.88 44.46 9.08
C TYR A 106 -30.67 45.93 8.74
N THR A 107 -30.90 46.32 7.48
CA THR A 107 -30.68 47.69 6.97
C THR A 107 -31.93 48.57 7.01
N PHE A 108 -32.97 48.18 7.74
CA PHE A 108 -34.17 49.01 7.84
C PHE A 108 -33.89 50.23 8.73
N GLU A 109 -34.26 51.41 8.23
CA GLU A 109 -34.27 52.62 9.04
C GLU A 109 -35.18 52.40 10.26
N PRO A 110 -34.81 52.92 11.45
CA PRO A 110 -35.69 52.83 12.61
C PRO A 110 -37.00 53.52 12.29
N LEU A 111 -38.12 52.87 12.62
CA LEU A 111 -39.45 53.47 12.54
C LEU A 111 -39.49 54.64 13.53
N GLU A 112 -39.61 55.87 13.02
CA GLU A 112 -39.80 57.10 13.84
C GLU A 112 -41.02 57.01 14.76
#